data_AF-A0A2H5FL05-F1
#
_entry.id   AF-A0A2H5FL05-F1
#
_cell.length_a   1.000
_cell.length_b   1.000
_cell.length_c   1.000
_cell.angle_alpha   90.00
_cell.angle_beta   90.00
_cell.angle_gamma   90.00
#
_symmetry.space_group_name_H-M   'P 1'
#
loop_
_entity.id
_entity.type
_entity.pdbx_description
1 polymer ?
#
loop_
_entity_poly.entity_id
_entity_poly.type
_entity_poly.pdbx_seq_one_letter_code
_entity_poly.pdbx_strand_id
1 'polypeptide(L)'
;MKIAGIYISHADKLLYPDDKISKGEVVEYFYKISDYLLPFVQNRPITIKRYPEGINENGFYNKHRPNYFPDFIKEFTVPTLQDTSAMKMAGISSKKALVYLAGQDVLEFHSPLSTISSIEKPDQIIFDFDPQDDDFEKVREAAFILKKILDEYGVKTFVKTSGSRGLHVHLPLKAHYKFDRIKSISRKIAEKLYQKCPEITTLEQRKEKRGNKVFIDFLRNDYAMTAITPYSLRARKGAPIATPVDWKELNDNSLNPRSYHLKNIFQRLEKKENPWKNFNKYNRNIDINNLFD
;
A
#
# COMPACT_ATOMS: atom_id res chain seq x y z
N MET A 1 21.81 -19.50 -2.23
CA MET A 1 21.04 -19.38 -0.96
C MET A 1 19.71 -20.13 -1.10
N LYS A 2 19.17 -20.75 -0.03
CA LYS A 2 17.85 -21.41 -0.06
C LYS A 2 17.00 -20.97 1.14
N ILE A 3 15.81 -20.41 0.89
CA ILE A 3 14.87 -19.97 1.92
C ILE A 3 13.48 -20.51 1.56
N ALA A 4 12.72 -21.01 2.55
CA ALA A 4 11.36 -21.55 2.35
C ALA A 4 11.26 -22.58 1.20
N GLY A 5 12.31 -23.37 0.97
CA GLY A 5 12.37 -24.34 -0.13
C GLY A 5 12.65 -23.76 -1.52
N ILE A 6 12.90 -22.44 -1.65
CA ILE A 6 13.20 -21.75 -2.91
C ILE A 6 14.70 -21.50 -3.04
N TYR A 7 15.28 -21.83 -4.18
CA TYR A 7 16.66 -21.47 -4.51
C TYR A 7 16.74 -20.04 -5.04
N ILE A 8 17.64 -19.24 -4.46
CA ILE A 8 17.89 -17.86 -4.85
C ILE A 8 19.24 -17.80 -5.56
N SER A 9 19.21 -17.56 -6.87
CA SER A 9 20.41 -17.30 -7.69
C SER A 9 20.94 -15.90 -7.43
N HIS A 10 22.24 -15.65 -7.63
CA HIS A 10 22.85 -14.32 -7.48
C HIS A 10 22.45 -13.60 -6.19
N ALA A 11 22.46 -14.30 -5.05
CA ALA A 11 22.00 -13.75 -3.77
C ALA A 11 22.80 -12.49 -3.36
N ASP A 12 24.07 -12.42 -3.75
CA ASP A 12 24.96 -11.30 -3.44
C ASP A 12 24.77 -10.08 -4.35
N LYS A 13 23.92 -10.18 -5.39
CA LYS A 13 23.59 -9.04 -6.27
C LYS A 13 22.99 -7.90 -5.45
N LEU A 14 23.57 -6.71 -5.55
CA LEU A 14 23.06 -5.53 -4.86
C LEU A 14 21.81 -5.00 -5.57
N LEU A 15 20.68 -5.01 -4.86
CA LEU A 15 19.45 -4.37 -5.34
C LEU A 15 19.35 -2.92 -4.86
N TYR A 16 19.99 -2.59 -3.73
CA TYR A 16 20.22 -1.21 -3.28
C TYR A 16 21.74 -0.98 -3.14
N PRO A 17 22.42 -0.57 -4.23
CA PRO A 17 23.88 -0.45 -4.25
C PRO A 17 24.45 0.50 -3.19
N ASP A 18 23.87 1.70 -3.08
CA ASP A 18 24.29 2.74 -2.11
C ASP A 18 24.20 2.27 -0.65
N ASP A 19 23.24 1.40 -0.36
CA ASP A 19 22.96 0.89 0.99
C ASP A 19 23.63 -0.48 1.25
N LYS A 20 24.32 -1.01 0.22
CA LYS A 20 24.91 -2.35 0.18
C LYS A 20 23.91 -3.45 0.56
N ILE A 21 22.65 -3.33 0.13
CA ILE A 21 21.62 -4.33 0.38
C ILE A 21 21.53 -5.27 -0.81
N SER A 22 21.81 -6.54 -0.53
CA SER A 22 21.79 -7.64 -1.48
C SER A 22 20.38 -8.19 -1.72
N LYS A 23 20.22 -8.95 -2.80
CA LYS A 23 18.99 -9.72 -3.06
C LYS A 23 18.71 -10.74 -1.96
N GLY A 24 19.75 -11.36 -1.40
CA GLY A 24 19.62 -12.28 -0.27
C GLY A 24 18.94 -11.63 0.93
N GLU A 25 19.36 -10.42 1.29
CA GLU A 25 18.74 -9.64 2.38
C GLU A 25 17.29 -9.24 2.08
N VAL A 26 16.98 -8.85 0.84
CA VAL A 26 15.60 -8.56 0.41
C VAL A 26 14.71 -9.81 0.54
N VAL A 27 15.21 -10.97 0.13
CA VAL A 27 14.49 -12.24 0.24
C VAL A 27 14.28 -12.62 1.71
N GLU A 28 15.31 -12.46 2.54
CA GLU A 28 15.22 -12.72 3.97
C GLU A 28 14.23 -11.78 4.67
N TYR A 29 14.20 -10.50 4.29
CA TYR A 29 13.20 -9.54 4.74
C TYR A 29 11.79 -10.05 4.44
N PHE A 30 11.50 -10.41 3.19
CA PHE A 30 10.16 -10.89 2.82
C PHE A 30 9.78 -12.22 3.47
N TYR A 31 10.77 -13.08 3.75
CA TYR A 31 10.55 -14.28 4.56
C TYR A 31 10.12 -13.94 5.99
N LYS A 32 10.87 -13.07 6.68
CA LYS A 32 10.61 -12.70 8.08
C LYS A 32 9.33 -11.88 8.25
N ILE A 33 9.05 -10.95 7.33
CA ILE A 33 7.88 -10.06 7.42
C ILE A 33 6.57 -10.70 6.93
N SER A 34 6.65 -11.88 6.29
CA SER A 34 5.52 -12.52 5.60
C SER A 34 4.24 -12.61 6.43
N ASP A 35 4.31 -12.96 7.71
CA ASP A 35 3.13 -13.12 8.56
C ASP A 35 2.42 -11.77 8.83
N TYR A 36 3.14 -10.65 8.69
CA TYR A 36 2.59 -9.30 8.75
C TYR A 36 2.04 -8.83 7.40
N LEU A 37 2.66 -9.22 6.28
CA LEU A 37 2.30 -8.77 4.93
C LEU A 37 1.14 -9.57 4.32
N LEU A 38 1.15 -10.91 4.50
CA LEU A 38 0.21 -11.83 3.87
C LEU A 38 -1.28 -11.47 4.05
N PRO A 39 -1.74 -11.00 5.23
CA PRO A 39 -3.13 -10.60 5.43
C PRO A 39 -3.62 -9.50 4.47
N PHE A 40 -2.70 -8.72 3.88
CA PHE A 40 -3.03 -7.60 2.99
C PHE A 40 -2.99 -7.95 1.50
N VAL A 41 -2.39 -9.08 1.13
CA VAL A 41 -2.32 -9.56 -0.27
C VAL A 41 -3.18 -10.79 -0.53
N GLN A 42 -3.66 -11.45 0.53
CA GLN A 42 -4.45 -12.66 0.42
C GLN A 42 -5.71 -12.44 -0.44
N ASN A 43 -5.90 -13.32 -1.43
CA ASN A 43 -7.01 -13.29 -2.38
C ASN A 43 -7.12 -11.99 -3.20
N ARG A 44 -6.05 -11.20 -3.30
CA ARG A 44 -5.99 -10.01 -4.16
C ARG A 44 -5.14 -10.28 -5.40
N PRO A 45 -5.55 -9.83 -6.59
CA PRO A 45 -4.71 -9.85 -7.79
C PRO A 45 -3.65 -8.75 -7.69
N ILE A 46 -2.42 -9.14 -7.34
CA ILE A 46 -1.33 -8.22 -7.02
C ILE A 46 -0.62 -7.76 -8.28
N THR A 47 -0.35 -6.46 -8.35
CA THR A 47 0.65 -5.91 -9.27
C THR A 47 2.00 -5.90 -8.57
N ILE A 48 3.03 -6.43 -9.21
CA ILE A 48 4.39 -6.44 -8.68
C ILE A 48 5.26 -5.47 -9.46
N LYS A 49 6.26 -4.87 -8.80
CA LYS A 49 7.28 -4.05 -9.45
C LYS A 49 8.66 -4.65 -9.24
N ARG A 50 9.33 -4.90 -10.35
CA ARG A 50 10.61 -5.61 -10.41
C ARG A 50 11.76 -4.68 -10.73
N TYR A 51 12.92 -4.99 -10.16
CA TYR A 51 14.16 -4.25 -10.34
C TYR A 51 15.31 -5.24 -10.57
N PRO A 52 15.36 -5.92 -11.74
CA PRO A 52 16.39 -6.92 -11.98
C PRO A 52 17.79 -6.37 -11.80
N GLU A 53 18.07 -5.16 -12.27
CA GLU A 53 19.36 -4.48 -12.16
C GLU A 53 19.50 -3.56 -10.93
N GLY A 54 18.58 -3.68 -9.96
CA GLY A 54 18.57 -2.84 -8.77
C GLY A 54 17.91 -1.48 -8.98
N ILE A 55 17.85 -0.68 -7.90
CA ILE A 55 17.03 0.55 -7.87
C ILE A 55 17.63 1.75 -8.60
N ASN A 56 18.91 1.69 -8.98
CA ASN A 56 19.56 2.74 -9.76
C ASN A 56 19.17 2.67 -11.25
N GLU A 57 18.61 1.54 -11.68
CA GLU A 57 18.07 1.32 -13.01
C GLU A 57 16.53 1.36 -13.01
N ASN A 58 15.96 1.47 -14.22
CA ASN A 58 14.51 1.44 -14.38
C ASN A 58 13.92 0.08 -14.03
N GLY A 59 13.06 0.05 -13.03
CA GLY A 59 12.17 -1.08 -12.77
C GLY A 59 10.94 -1.07 -13.67
N PHE A 60 10.21 -2.19 -13.69
CA PHE A 60 8.97 -2.32 -14.46
C PHE A 60 7.85 -2.97 -13.65
N TYR A 61 6.61 -2.63 -14.00
CA TYR A 61 5.42 -3.22 -13.41
C TYR A 61 5.03 -4.50 -14.17
N ASN A 62 4.75 -5.57 -13.45
CA ASN A 62 4.05 -6.74 -13.97
C ASN A 62 2.66 -6.80 -13.35
N LYS A 63 1.65 -6.52 -14.18
CA LYS A 63 0.26 -6.84 -13.88
C LYS A 63 -0.09 -8.26 -14.32
N HIS A 64 0.39 -8.65 -15.49
CA HIS A 64 0.21 -10.01 -16.00
C HIS A 64 1.15 -11.00 -15.29
N ARG A 65 0.61 -12.14 -14.86
CA ARG A 65 1.37 -13.26 -14.29
C ARG A 65 2.19 -13.94 -15.39
N PRO A 66 3.53 -13.99 -15.29
CA PRO A 66 4.35 -14.73 -16.26
C PRO A 66 4.08 -16.24 -16.23
N ASN A 67 4.08 -16.89 -17.40
CA ASN A 67 3.83 -18.33 -17.54
C ASN A 67 4.84 -19.21 -16.79
N TYR A 68 6.08 -18.75 -16.62
CA TYR A 68 7.12 -19.50 -15.89
C TYR A 68 6.97 -19.41 -14.37
N PHE A 69 6.04 -18.62 -13.85
CA PHE A 69 5.78 -18.63 -12.41
C PHE A 69 5.24 -19.99 -12.01
N PRO A 70 5.73 -20.58 -10.90
CA PRO A 70 5.27 -21.88 -10.43
C PRO A 70 3.83 -21.79 -9.91
N ASP A 71 3.15 -22.93 -9.85
CA ASP A 71 1.71 -23.02 -9.53
C ASP A 71 1.34 -22.49 -8.15
N PHE A 72 2.29 -22.48 -7.20
CA PHE A 72 2.06 -21.89 -5.87
C PHE A 72 1.98 -20.34 -5.90
N ILE A 73 2.38 -19.71 -7.00
CA ILE A 73 1.97 -18.34 -7.33
C ILE A 73 0.64 -18.44 -8.06
N LYS A 74 -0.45 -18.21 -7.33
CA LYS A 74 -1.80 -18.38 -7.86
C LYS A 74 -2.02 -17.48 -9.08
N GLU A 75 -2.89 -17.93 -9.97
CA GLU A 75 -3.38 -17.15 -11.10
C GLU A 75 -4.80 -16.69 -10.80
N PHE A 76 -5.04 -15.39 -10.91
CA PHE A 76 -6.37 -14.80 -10.81
C PHE A 76 -6.75 -14.17 -12.15
N THR A 77 -7.91 -14.53 -12.68
CA THR A 77 -8.46 -13.95 -13.91
C THR A 77 -9.25 -12.69 -13.55
N VAL A 78 -8.79 -11.54 -14.00
CA VAL A 78 -9.37 -10.22 -13.69
C VAL A 78 -9.95 -9.61 -14.96
N PRO A 79 -11.26 -9.30 -15.02
CA PRO A 79 -11.86 -8.64 -16.17
C PRO A 79 -11.20 -7.28 -16.46
N THR A 80 -10.98 -6.96 -17.73
CA THR A 80 -10.59 -5.61 -18.15
C THR A 80 -11.86 -4.75 -18.33
N LEU A 81 -11.74 -3.42 -18.19
CA LEU A 81 -12.86 -2.51 -18.43
C LEU A 81 -12.98 -2.05 -19.89
N GLN A 82 -11.90 -2.23 -20.68
CA GLN A 82 -11.81 -1.69 -22.05
C GLN A 82 -12.40 -2.65 -23.10
N ASP A 83 -12.53 -3.93 -22.79
CA ASP A 83 -13.05 -4.97 -23.68
C ASP A 83 -13.59 -6.18 -22.87
N THR A 84 -14.01 -7.24 -23.55
CA THR A 84 -14.44 -8.50 -22.92
C THR A 84 -13.26 -9.41 -22.53
N SER A 85 -12.02 -8.92 -22.57
CA SER A 85 -10.86 -9.71 -22.24
C SER A 85 -10.65 -9.83 -20.73
N ALA A 86 -9.71 -10.67 -20.33
CA ALA A 86 -9.34 -10.81 -18.94
C ALA A 86 -7.83 -10.92 -18.79
N MET A 87 -7.31 -10.30 -17.74
CA MET A 87 -5.91 -10.34 -17.39
C MET A 87 -5.66 -11.41 -16.33
N LYS A 88 -4.74 -12.31 -16.61
CA LYS A 88 -4.21 -13.24 -15.61
C LYS A 88 -3.23 -12.50 -14.71
N MET A 89 -3.54 -12.35 -13.44
CA MET A 89 -2.74 -11.63 -12.45
C MET A 89 -2.20 -12.57 -11.38
N ALA A 90 -1.11 -12.19 -10.72
CA ALA A 90 -0.49 -12.99 -9.68
C ALA A 90 -1.25 -12.92 -8.35
N GLY A 91 -1.43 -14.05 -7.70
CA GLY A 91 -1.97 -14.17 -6.35
C GLY A 91 -0.92 -14.68 -5.37
N ILE A 92 -0.88 -14.07 -4.18
CA ILE A 92 0.09 -14.40 -3.13
C ILE A 92 -0.68 -14.99 -1.94
N SER A 93 -0.30 -16.22 -1.53
CA SER A 93 -1.02 -16.94 -0.47
C SER A 93 -0.10 -17.64 0.53
N SER A 94 1.22 -17.47 0.42
CA SER A 94 2.17 -18.12 1.32
C SER A 94 3.48 -17.37 1.44
N LYS A 95 4.22 -17.66 2.52
CA LYS A 95 5.60 -17.20 2.74
C LYS A 95 6.52 -17.62 1.59
N LYS A 96 6.34 -18.85 1.09
CA LYS A 96 7.06 -19.39 -0.08
C LYS A 96 6.84 -18.55 -1.34
N ALA A 97 5.61 -18.09 -1.58
CA ALA A 97 5.29 -17.22 -2.71
C ALA A 97 6.02 -15.86 -2.63
N LEU A 98 6.03 -15.23 -1.45
CA LEU A 98 6.76 -13.97 -1.24
C LEU A 98 8.26 -14.11 -1.46
N VAL A 99 8.86 -15.17 -0.89
CA VAL A 99 10.28 -15.50 -1.07
C VAL A 99 10.63 -15.70 -2.54
N TYR A 100 9.80 -16.45 -3.28
CA TYR A 100 10.00 -16.64 -4.71
C TYR A 100 9.94 -15.31 -5.47
N LEU A 101 8.92 -14.48 -5.23
CA LEU A 101 8.77 -13.20 -5.92
C LEU A 101 9.92 -12.23 -5.59
N ALA A 102 10.37 -12.18 -4.34
CA ALA A 102 11.57 -11.43 -3.97
C ALA A 102 12.83 -11.94 -4.70
N GLY A 103 12.95 -13.27 -4.85
CA GLY A 103 14.02 -13.89 -5.65
C GLY A 103 13.94 -13.60 -7.15
N GLN A 104 12.77 -13.16 -7.64
CA GLN A 104 12.51 -12.64 -8.98
C GLN A 104 12.71 -11.10 -9.05
N ASP A 105 13.45 -10.53 -8.10
CA ASP A 105 13.79 -9.11 -8.01
C ASP A 105 12.57 -8.19 -7.81
N VAL A 106 11.48 -8.72 -7.23
CA VAL A 106 10.33 -7.91 -6.81
C VAL A 106 10.67 -7.16 -5.54
N LEU A 107 10.59 -5.83 -5.60
CA LEU A 107 10.75 -4.96 -4.43
C LEU A 107 9.41 -4.40 -3.94
N GLU A 108 8.50 -4.08 -4.86
CA GLU A 108 7.22 -3.46 -4.52
C GLU A 108 6.03 -4.36 -4.85
N PHE A 109 5.14 -4.55 -3.86
CA PHE A 109 3.85 -5.22 -4.01
C PHE A 109 2.74 -4.18 -3.95
N HIS A 110 1.90 -4.12 -4.96
CA HIS A 110 0.80 -3.17 -5.07
C HIS A 110 -0.54 -3.91 -5.07
N SER A 111 -1.33 -3.68 -4.02
CA SER A 111 -2.60 -4.36 -3.79
C SER A 111 -3.78 -3.52 -4.30
N PRO A 112 -4.75 -4.14 -4.98
CA PRO A 112 -6.03 -3.52 -5.28
C PRO A 112 -6.89 -3.40 -4.02
N LEU A 113 -7.94 -2.58 -4.10
CA LEU A 113 -8.86 -2.34 -2.98
C LEU A 113 -9.96 -3.39 -2.85
N SER A 114 -10.03 -4.37 -3.76
CA SER A 114 -10.96 -5.50 -3.73
C SER A 114 -10.22 -6.85 -3.73
N THR A 115 -10.94 -7.91 -3.40
CA THR A 115 -10.48 -9.30 -3.51
C THR A 115 -11.08 -9.95 -4.75
N ILE A 116 -10.51 -11.08 -5.19
CA ILE A 116 -11.02 -11.84 -6.35
C ILE A 116 -12.46 -12.35 -6.14
N SER A 117 -12.88 -12.57 -4.89
CA SER A 117 -14.26 -12.96 -4.55
C SER A 117 -15.29 -11.85 -4.77
N SER A 118 -14.86 -10.58 -4.85
CA SER A 118 -15.75 -9.45 -5.12
C SER A 118 -15.00 -8.33 -5.84
N ILE A 119 -14.50 -8.62 -7.05
CA ILE A 119 -13.52 -7.77 -7.73
C ILE A 119 -14.04 -6.35 -8.01
N GLU A 120 -15.36 -6.16 -8.17
CA GLU A 120 -16.00 -4.85 -8.41
C GLU A 120 -16.37 -4.09 -7.12
N LYS A 121 -16.29 -4.74 -5.94
CA LYS A 121 -16.73 -4.19 -4.66
C LYS A 121 -15.56 -4.13 -3.69
N PRO A 122 -14.91 -2.97 -3.52
CA PRO A 122 -13.77 -2.86 -2.63
C PRO A 122 -14.16 -3.10 -1.17
N ASP A 123 -13.20 -3.63 -0.41
CA ASP A 123 -13.31 -3.85 1.03
C ASP A 123 -12.52 -2.81 1.85
N GLN A 124 -12.07 -1.75 1.19
CA GLN A 124 -11.43 -0.59 1.81
C GLN A 124 -11.53 0.67 0.96
N ILE A 125 -11.44 1.83 1.60
CA ILE A 125 -11.17 3.14 0.98
C ILE A 125 -9.77 3.59 1.38
N ILE A 126 -9.05 4.23 0.46
CA ILE A 126 -7.70 4.76 0.68
C ILE A 126 -7.68 6.25 0.32
N PHE A 127 -7.10 7.06 1.19
CA PHE A 127 -6.65 8.41 0.90
C PHE A 127 -5.12 8.41 0.89
N ASP A 128 -4.53 8.70 -0.26
CA ASP A 128 -3.08 8.84 -0.43
C ASP A 128 -2.72 10.33 -0.34
N PHE A 129 -1.95 10.69 0.69
CA PHE A 129 -1.53 12.06 0.94
C PHE A 129 -0.06 12.20 0.56
N ASP A 130 0.21 12.85 -0.58
CA ASP A 130 1.57 13.12 -1.07
C ASP A 130 1.79 14.64 -1.15
N PRO A 131 2.77 15.19 -0.41
CA PRO A 131 3.11 16.59 -0.49
C PRO A 131 3.78 16.90 -1.85
N GLN A 132 3.58 18.11 -2.37
CA GLN A 132 4.34 18.59 -3.54
C GLN A 132 5.71 19.15 -3.13
N ASP A 133 5.88 19.50 -1.85
CA ASP A 133 7.13 19.88 -1.20
C ASP A 133 7.61 18.76 -0.25
N ASP A 134 8.68 19.02 0.51
CA ASP A 134 9.22 18.08 1.50
C ASP A 134 8.60 18.28 2.91
N ASP A 135 7.48 19.02 3.00
CA ASP A 135 6.81 19.30 4.27
C ASP A 135 5.87 18.17 4.68
N PHE A 136 6.42 17.24 5.46
CA PHE A 136 5.66 16.10 5.98
C PHE A 136 4.63 16.49 7.05
N GLU A 137 4.79 17.64 7.73
CA GLU A 137 3.85 18.04 8.77
C GLU A 137 2.49 18.39 8.18
N LYS A 138 2.43 19.01 6.98
CA LYS A 138 1.15 19.20 6.26
C LYS A 138 0.42 17.90 5.99
N VAL A 139 1.16 16.84 5.63
CA VAL A 139 0.61 15.50 5.36
C VAL A 139 0.02 14.92 6.64
N ARG A 140 0.75 15.06 7.75
CA ARG A 140 0.34 14.60 9.07
C ARG A 140 -0.90 15.34 9.55
N GLU A 141 -0.92 16.66 9.43
CA GLU A 141 -2.05 17.51 9.80
C GLU A 141 -3.31 17.10 9.02
N ALA A 142 -3.22 17.01 7.68
CA ALA A 142 -4.33 16.54 6.84
C ALA A 142 -4.84 15.15 7.24
N ALA A 143 -3.94 14.22 7.59
CA ALA A 143 -4.30 12.88 8.05
C ALA A 143 -5.05 12.90 9.39
N PHE A 144 -4.62 13.73 10.36
CA PHE A 144 -5.31 13.88 11.65
C PHE A 144 -6.67 14.57 11.52
N ILE A 145 -6.80 15.56 10.64
CA ILE A 145 -8.09 16.20 10.35
C ILE A 145 -9.04 15.18 9.73
N LEU A 146 -8.58 14.38 8.75
CA LEU A 146 -9.37 13.29 8.18
C LEU A 146 -9.81 12.30 9.25
N LYS A 147 -8.89 11.90 10.14
CA LYS A 147 -9.19 11.02 11.26
C LYS A 147 -10.30 11.60 12.14
N LYS A 148 -10.20 12.88 12.52
CA LYS A 148 -11.19 13.56 13.36
C LYS A 148 -12.57 13.59 12.70
N ILE A 149 -12.62 13.95 11.41
CA ILE A 149 -13.87 13.95 10.63
C ILE A 149 -14.53 12.56 10.69
N LEU A 150 -13.75 11.50 10.48
CA LEU A 150 -14.30 10.14 10.41
C LEU A 150 -14.63 9.54 11.78
N ASP A 151 -13.90 9.93 12.84
CA ASP A 151 -14.21 9.56 14.22
C ASP A 151 -15.59 10.09 14.65
N GLU A 152 -16.01 11.28 14.18
CA GLU A 152 -17.34 11.86 14.45
C GLU A 152 -18.49 10.96 13.95
N TYR A 153 -18.22 10.12 12.93
CA TYR A 153 -19.17 9.14 12.38
C TYR A 153 -18.90 7.70 12.86
N GLY A 154 -18.03 7.52 13.86
CA GLY A 154 -17.64 6.21 14.36
C GLY A 154 -16.84 5.35 13.38
N VAL A 155 -16.32 5.94 12.29
CA VAL A 155 -15.57 5.23 11.26
C VAL A 155 -14.11 5.07 11.70
N LYS A 156 -13.70 3.83 11.95
CA LYS A 156 -12.31 3.54 12.32
C LYS A 156 -11.40 3.69 11.11
N THR A 157 -10.32 4.47 11.28
CA THR A 157 -9.26 4.64 10.29
C THR A 157 -7.93 4.07 10.76
N PHE A 158 -7.13 3.65 9.78
CA PHE A 158 -5.80 3.09 9.92
C PHE A 158 -4.82 3.90 9.08
N VAL A 159 -3.59 4.06 9.55
CA VAL A 159 -2.60 4.87 8.83
C VAL A 159 -1.29 4.11 8.65
N LYS A 160 -0.63 4.37 7.54
CA LYS A 160 0.72 3.86 7.26
C LYS A 160 1.57 4.92 6.59
N THR A 161 2.87 4.89 6.85
CA THR A 161 3.81 5.63 6.01
C THR A 161 3.84 5.01 4.62
N SER A 162 4.05 5.83 3.58
CA SER A 162 4.17 5.33 2.22
C SER A 162 5.54 4.68 1.95
N GLY A 163 6.56 4.94 2.77
CA GLY A 163 7.97 4.64 2.42
C GLY A 163 8.53 5.57 1.33
N SER A 164 7.80 6.61 0.94
CA SER A 164 8.24 7.57 -0.10
C SER A 164 8.25 9.01 0.44
N ARG A 165 7.13 9.74 0.35
CA ARG A 165 7.02 11.13 0.81
C ARG A 165 5.77 11.38 1.66
N GLY A 166 4.77 10.52 1.49
CA GLY A 166 3.45 10.71 2.07
C GLY A 166 3.01 9.65 3.06
N LEU A 167 1.71 9.69 3.37
CA LEU A 167 0.98 8.72 4.19
C LEU A 167 -0.19 8.16 3.39
N HIS A 168 -0.64 6.96 3.75
CA HIS A 168 -1.95 6.48 3.34
C HIS A 168 -2.84 6.33 4.56
N VAL A 169 -4.06 6.88 4.51
CA VAL A 169 -5.12 6.60 5.47
C VAL A 169 -6.10 5.61 4.84
N HIS A 170 -6.29 4.47 5.50
CA HIS A 170 -7.13 3.37 5.07
C HIS A 170 -8.37 3.25 5.96
N LEU A 171 -9.50 3.01 5.33
CA LEU A 171 -10.78 2.72 5.96
C LEU A 171 -11.16 1.29 5.53
N PRO A 172 -10.97 0.25 6.35
CA PRO A 172 -11.55 -1.07 6.04
C PRO A 172 -13.07 -0.98 6.06
N LEU A 173 -13.78 -1.71 5.19
CA LEU A 173 -15.25 -1.72 5.12
C LEU A 173 -15.79 -3.01 4.51
N LYS A 174 -17.04 -3.36 4.79
CA LYS A 174 -17.69 -4.55 4.19
C LYS A 174 -17.81 -4.35 2.67
N ALA A 175 -17.32 -5.32 1.88
CA ALA A 175 -17.45 -5.31 0.42
C ALA A 175 -18.93 -5.40 0.00
N HIS A 176 -19.57 -4.25 -0.13
CA HIS A 176 -21.01 -4.14 -0.39
C HIS A 176 -21.30 -3.25 -1.60
N TYR A 177 -20.70 -2.06 -1.64
CA TYR A 177 -20.86 -1.10 -2.73
C TYR A 177 -19.83 -1.31 -3.85
N LYS A 178 -20.24 -1.02 -5.09
CA LYS A 178 -19.33 -1.01 -6.25
C LYS A 178 -18.39 0.20 -6.20
N PHE A 179 -17.29 0.12 -6.97
CA PHE A 179 -16.30 1.20 -7.07
C PHE A 179 -16.89 2.58 -7.38
N ASP A 180 -17.84 2.72 -8.30
CA ASP A 180 -18.42 4.04 -8.62
C ASP A 180 -19.03 4.73 -7.40
N ARG A 181 -19.75 3.96 -6.58
CA ARG A 181 -20.35 4.48 -5.34
C ARG A 181 -19.29 4.80 -4.30
N ILE A 182 -18.29 3.92 -4.16
CA ILE A 182 -17.15 4.12 -3.24
C ILE A 182 -16.35 5.37 -3.64
N LYS A 183 -16.13 5.58 -4.93
CA LYS A 183 -15.47 6.77 -5.48
C LYS A 183 -16.25 8.04 -5.19
N SER A 184 -17.57 8.01 -5.37
CA SER A 184 -18.46 9.14 -5.00
C SER A 184 -18.37 9.47 -3.51
N ILE A 185 -18.42 8.48 -2.62
CA ILE A 185 -18.29 8.68 -1.16
C ILE A 185 -16.90 9.21 -0.81
N SER A 186 -15.84 8.60 -1.35
CA SER A 186 -14.47 9.04 -1.09
C SER A 186 -14.22 10.48 -1.54
N ARG A 187 -14.85 10.92 -2.65
CA ARG A 187 -14.84 12.32 -3.07
C ARG A 187 -15.51 13.23 -2.04
N LYS A 188 -16.72 12.90 -1.55
CA LYS A 188 -17.41 13.70 -0.52
C LYS A 188 -16.55 13.88 0.73
N ILE A 189 -15.90 12.80 1.19
CA ILE A 189 -14.97 12.85 2.32
C ILE A 189 -13.78 13.77 2.02
N ALA A 190 -13.19 13.66 0.82
CA ALA A 190 -12.09 14.51 0.39
C ALA A 190 -12.48 16.00 0.30
N GLU A 191 -13.69 16.30 -0.18
CA GLU A 191 -14.26 17.65 -0.21
C GLU A 191 -14.47 18.20 1.21
N LYS A 192 -14.99 17.39 2.14
CA LYS A 192 -15.14 17.78 3.55
C LYS A 192 -13.79 18.05 4.22
N LEU A 193 -12.78 17.23 3.93
CA LEU A 193 -11.41 17.46 4.40
C LEU A 193 -10.85 18.76 3.83
N TYR A 194 -10.96 18.97 2.53
CA TYR A 194 -10.52 20.19 1.87
C TYR A 194 -11.16 21.44 2.47
N GLN A 195 -12.47 21.40 2.79
CA GLN A 195 -13.17 22.50 3.45
C GLN A 195 -12.62 22.81 4.86
N LYS A 196 -12.05 21.82 5.55
CA LYS A 196 -11.52 21.97 6.92
C LYS A 196 -10.08 22.47 6.95
N CYS A 197 -9.29 22.22 5.90
CA CYS A 197 -7.90 22.67 5.81
C CYS A 197 -7.49 23.08 4.38
N PRO A 198 -8.17 24.05 3.76
CA PRO A 198 -7.92 24.45 2.37
C PRO A 198 -6.56 25.13 2.16
N GLU A 199 -5.94 25.65 3.22
CA GLU A 199 -4.62 26.28 3.22
C GLU A 199 -3.49 25.28 2.93
N ILE A 200 -3.59 24.05 3.46
CA ILE A 200 -2.57 23.00 3.29
C ILE A 200 -2.95 21.90 2.29
N THR A 201 -4.22 21.80 1.87
CA THR A 201 -4.68 20.73 0.97
C THR A 201 -5.25 21.20 -0.37
N THR A 202 -5.31 20.30 -1.35
CA THR A 202 -5.90 20.55 -2.67
C THR A 202 -6.58 19.30 -3.25
N LEU A 203 -7.61 19.54 -4.07
CA LEU A 203 -8.28 18.52 -4.91
C LEU A 203 -7.86 18.61 -6.39
N GLU A 204 -6.94 19.51 -6.73
CA GLU A 204 -6.44 19.70 -8.10
C GLU A 204 -5.67 18.47 -8.58
N GLN A 205 -6.21 17.79 -9.60
CA GLN A 205 -5.59 16.57 -10.13
C GLN A 205 -4.30 16.86 -10.90
N ARG A 206 -4.20 18.01 -11.58
CA ARG A 206 -3.00 18.39 -12.34
C ARG A 206 -1.92 18.87 -11.37
N LYS A 207 -0.75 18.21 -11.38
CA LYS A 207 0.35 18.52 -10.45
C LYS A 207 0.75 19.99 -10.45
N GLU A 208 0.84 20.59 -11.63
CA GLU A 208 1.20 22.00 -11.83
C GLU A 208 0.25 22.98 -11.12
N LYS A 209 -1.02 22.59 -10.90
CA LYS A 209 -2.03 23.43 -10.25
C LYS A 209 -2.10 23.26 -8.74
N ARG A 210 -1.32 22.35 -8.16
CA ARG A 210 -1.38 22.02 -6.73
C ARG A 210 -0.64 23.02 -5.84
N GLY A 211 0.33 23.75 -6.40
CA GLY A 211 1.26 24.56 -5.61
C GLY A 211 1.97 23.73 -4.54
N ASN A 212 2.17 24.31 -3.36
CA ASN A 212 2.84 23.66 -2.22
C ASN A 212 1.85 22.96 -1.26
N LYS A 213 0.72 22.46 -1.79
CA LYS A 213 -0.33 21.83 -1.00
C LYS A 213 -0.30 20.31 -1.13
N VAL A 214 -0.83 19.63 -0.12
CA VAL A 214 -1.02 18.18 -0.11
C VAL A 214 -2.22 17.83 -1.00
N PHE A 215 -2.00 16.99 -2.01
CA PHE A 215 -3.09 16.47 -2.81
C PHE A 215 -3.83 15.39 -2.02
N ILE A 216 -5.15 15.55 -1.87
CA ILE A 216 -6.02 14.54 -1.26
C ILE A 216 -6.34 13.51 -2.35
N ASP A 217 -5.46 12.53 -2.55
CA ASP A 217 -5.66 11.52 -3.61
C ASP A 217 -6.69 10.47 -3.19
N PHE A 218 -7.95 10.75 -3.51
CA PHE A 218 -9.05 9.80 -3.44
C PHE A 218 -9.20 8.97 -4.74
N LEU A 219 -8.38 9.21 -5.77
CA LEU A 219 -8.52 8.55 -7.09
C LEU A 219 -8.07 7.08 -7.05
N ARG A 220 -7.42 6.64 -5.98
CA ARG A 220 -7.11 5.23 -5.70
C ARG A 220 -8.37 4.38 -5.51
N ASN A 221 -9.50 5.00 -5.22
CA ASN A 221 -10.78 4.35 -4.94
C ASN A 221 -11.54 4.00 -6.22
N ASP A 222 -10.87 3.32 -7.14
CA ASP A 222 -11.42 2.94 -8.45
C ASP A 222 -10.99 1.53 -8.85
N TYR A 223 -11.70 0.94 -9.80
CA TYR A 223 -11.41 -0.40 -10.30
C TYR A 223 -10.00 -0.49 -10.88
N ALA A 224 -9.31 -1.61 -10.59
CA ALA A 224 -7.94 -1.88 -11.00
C ALA A 224 -6.87 -0.87 -10.54
N MET A 225 -7.23 0.15 -9.77
CA MET A 225 -6.25 0.96 -9.05
C MET A 225 -5.61 0.15 -7.94
N THR A 226 -4.35 0.47 -7.66
CA THR A 226 -3.58 -0.20 -6.61
C THR A 226 -2.88 0.81 -5.72
N ALA A 227 -2.59 0.37 -4.50
CA ALA A 227 -1.78 1.10 -3.55
C ALA A 227 -0.63 0.20 -3.07
N ILE A 228 0.48 0.81 -2.66
CA ILE A 228 1.59 0.06 -2.07
C ILE A 228 1.09 -0.73 -0.84
N THR A 229 1.34 -2.03 -0.87
CA THR A 229 0.90 -2.97 0.16
C THR A 229 1.60 -2.64 1.49
N PRO A 230 0.88 -2.71 2.63
CA PRO A 230 1.50 -2.69 3.95
C PRO A 230 2.70 -3.66 4.03
N TYR A 231 3.82 -3.19 4.58
CA TYR A 231 5.08 -3.93 4.71
C TYR A 231 5.81 -4.23 3.38
N SER A 232 5.35 -3.71 2.24
CA SER A 232 6.16 -3.74 1.02
C SER A 232 7.37 -2.81 1.15
N LEU A 233 8.52 -3.23 0.59
CA LEU A 233 9.64 -2.32 0.35
C LEU A 233 9.25 -1.29 -0.71
N ARG A 234 10.02 -0.21 -0.75
CA ARG A 234 10.05 0.79 -1.82
C ARG A 234 11.40 0.75 -2.50
N ALA A 235 11.41 0.94 -3.81
CA ALA A 235 12.64 1.05 -4.58
C ALA A 235 13.22 2.47 -4.46
N ARG A 236 13.76 2.77 -3.28
CA ARG A 236 14.40 4.03 -2.92
C ARG A 236 15.60 3.76 -2.02
N LYS A 237 16.57 4.67 -2.02
CA LYS A 237 17.69 4.65 -1.08
C LYS A 237 17.21 4.44 0.36
N GLY A 238 17.91 3.56 1.07
CA GLY A 238 17.59 3.10 2.42
C GLY A 238 16.70 1.86 2.48
N ALA A 239 16.14 1.38 1.36
CA ALA A 239 15.12 0.34 1.33
C ALA A 239 13.94 0.59 2.30
N PRO A 240 13.26 1.75 2.20
CA PRO A 240 12.18 2.10 3.10
C PRO A 240 10.95 1.23 2.88
N ILE A 241 10.11 1.13 3.91
CA ILE A 241 8.95 0.25 3.96
C ILE A 241 7.68 1.07 4.09
N ALA A 242 6.64 0.67 3.35
CA ALA A 242 5.29 1.20 3.57
C ALA A 242 4.71 0.65 4.88
N THR A 243 4.95 1.34 6.00
CA THR A 243 4.84 0.74 7.34
C THR A 243 3.55 1.16 8.04
N PRO A 244 2.67 0.20 8.40
CA PRO A 244 1.59 0.43 9.35
C PRO A 244 2.08 1.04 10.66
N VAL A 245 1.50 2.18 11.03
CA VAL A 245 1.75 2.86 12.31
C VAL A 245 0.43 3.10 13.02
N ASP A 246 0.46 3.24 14.34
CA ASP A 246 -0.70 3.78 15.04
C ASP A 246 -0.71 5.32 15.04
N TRP A 247 -1.84 5.89 15.43
CA TRP A 247 -2.03 7.34 15.47
C TRP A 247 -1.14 8.04 16.52
N LYS A 248 -0.64 7.33 17.54
CA LYS A 248 0.29 7.90 18.52
C LYS A 248 1.70 7.97 17.93
N GLU A 249 2.15 6.94 17.21
CA GLU A 249 3.40 6.95 16.44
C GLU A 249 3.38 8.07 15.40
N LEU A 250 2.25 8.27 14.71
CA LEU A 250 2.14 9.36 13.75
C LEU A 250 2.23 10.75 14.39
N ASN A 251 1.88 10.89 15.67
CA ASN A 251 1.97 12.16 16.39
C ASN A 251 3.41 12.52 16.82
N ASP A 252 4.37 11.62 16.61
CA ASP A 252 5.78 11.86 16.90
C ASP A 252 6.45 12.67 15.78
N ASN A 253 6.99 13.84 16.11
CA ASN A 253 7.68 14.73 15.16
C ASN A 253 8.96 14.13 14.56
N SER A 254 9.54 13.11 15.18
CA SER A 254 10.68 12.38 14.62
C SER A 254 10.27 11.39 13.51
N LEU A 255 8.99 10.98 13.47
CA LEU A 255 8.48 10.10 12.43
C LEU A 255 8.42 10.88 11.10
N ASN A 256 9.10 10.35 10.10
CA ASN A 256 9.00 10.73 8.69
C ASN A 256 8.55 9.55 7.81
N PRO A 257 8.20 9.78 6.52
CA PRO A 257 7.68 8.73 5.61
C PRO A 257 8.58 7.52 5.41
N ARG A 258 9.89 7.64 5.69
CA ARG A 258 10.93 6.63 5.45
C ARG A 258 11.61 6.15 6.74
N SER A 259 11.07 6.51 7.91
CA SER A 259 11.63 6.15 9.22
C SER A 259 11.89 4.67 9.38
N TYR A 260 11.02 3.85 8.80
CA TYR A 260 11.13 2.41 8.83
C TYR A 260 11.63 1.87 7.50
N HIS A 261 12.63 1.00 7.59
CA HIS A 261 13.34 0.42 6.47
C HIS A 261 13.82 -1.00 6.79
N LEU A 262 14.31 -1.69 5.77
CA LEU A 262 14.70 -3.10 5.85
C LEU A 262 15.57 -3.42 7.07
N LYS A 263 16.54 -2.55 7.39
CA LYS A 263 17.50 -2.75 8.49
C LYS A 263 16.96 -2.50 9.92
N ASN A 264 15.86 -1.77 10.12
CA ASN A 264 15.40 -1.39 11.47
C ASN A 264 13.99 -1.90 11.83
N ILE A 265 13.18 -2.31 10.86
CA ILE A 265 11.76 -2.65 11.09
C ILE A 265 11.57 -3.79 12.10
N PHE A 266 12.44 -4.79 12.14
CA PHE A 266 12.31 -5.91 13.07
C PHE A 266 12.56 -5.50 14.52
N GLN A 267 13.46 -4.55 14.78
CA GLN A 267 13.66 -3.97 16.11
C GLN A 267 12.39 -3.26 16.60
N ARG A 268 11.63 -2.64 15.69
CA ARG A 268 10.34 -2.02 16.00
C ARG A 268 9.26 -3.07 16.27
N LEU A 269 9.20 -4.15 15.48
CA LEU A 269 8.20 -5.21 15.62
C LEU A 269 8.39 -6.07 16.88
N GLU A 270 9.61 -6.19 17.39
CA GLU A 270 9.89 -6.84 18.68
C GLU A 270 9.32 -6.05 19.88
N LYS A 271 9.26 -4.72 19.75
CA LYS A 271 8.85 -3.82 20.84
C LYS A 271 7.37 -3.46 20.81
N LYS A 272 6.64 -3.82 19.74
CA LYS A 272 5.28 -3.33 19.51
C LYS A 272 4.45 -4.31 18.70
N GLU A 273 3.20 -4.49 19.12
CA GLU A 273 2.22 -5.22 18.34
C GLU A 273 1.90 -4.52 17.00
N ASN A 274 1.54 -5.30 15.98
CA ASN A 274 1.10 -4.79 14.69
C ASN A 274 -0.15 -3.90 14.83
N PRO A 275 -0.09 -2.59 14.54
CA PRO A 275 -1.22 -1.68 14.71
C PRO A 275 -2.40 -2.01 13.78
N TRP A 276 -2.17 -2.81 12.74
CA TRP A 276 -3.18 -3.24 11.78
C TRP A 276 -3.62 -4.71 11.97
N LYS A 277 -3.26 -5.38 13.07
CA LYS A 277 -3.60 -6.79 13.33
C LYS A 277 -5.10 -7.10 13.17
N ASN A 278 -5.96 -6.15 13.55
CA ASN A 278 -7.42 -6.29 13.46
C ASN A 278 -8.04 -5.48 12.31
N PHE A 279 -7.26 -5.01 11.33
CA PHE A 279 -7.72 -4.18 10.21
C PHE A 279 -9.03 -4.68 9.59
N ASN A 280 -9.09 -5.98 9.27
CA ASN A 280 -10.26 -6.61 8.65
C ASN A 280 -11.47 -6.83 9.59
N LYS A 281 -11.46 -6.33 10.82
CA LYS A 281 -12.59 -6.49 11.76
C LYS A 281 -13.42 -5.21 11.94
N TYR A 282 -12.94 -4.07 11.47
CA TYR A 282 -13.60 -2.78 11.69
C TYR A 282 -14.58 -2.40 10.59
N ASN A 283 -15.52 -1.51 10.95
CA ASN A 283 -16.52 -0.88 10.08
C ASN A 283 -17.41 -1.88 9.30
N ARG A 284 -17.61 -3.09 9.82
CA ARG A 284 -18.38 -4.14 9.13
C ARG A 284 -19.89 -3.88 9.10
N ASN A 285 -20.38 -3.09 10.06
CA ASN A 285 -21.78 -2.72 10.23
C ASN A 285 -22.05 -1.23 9.97
N ILE A 286 -21.04 -0.48 9.52
CA ILE A 286 -21.19 0.95 9.20
C ILE A 286 -21.71 1.05 7.77
N ASP A 287 -22.85 1.71 7.60
CA ASP A 287 -23.29 2.16 6.28
C ASP A 287 -22.65 3.52 5.96
N ILE A 288 -21.65 3.49 5.08
CA ILE A 288 -20.92 4.67 4.63
C ILE A 288 -21.74 5.57 3.67
N ASN A 289 -22.93 5.15 3.24
CA ASN A 289 -23.78 5.97 2.39
C ASN A 289 -24.29 7.21 3.09
N ASN A 290 -24.57 7.11 4.39
CA ASN A 290 -25.18 8.17 5.20
C ASN A 290 -24.11 9.06 5.84
N LEU A 291 -22.84 8.97 5.39
CA LEU A 291 -21.82 9.89 5.86
C LEU A 291 -22.17 11.30 5.37
N PHE A 292 -22.25 12.22 6.32
CA PHE A 292 -22.60 13.64 6.13
C PHE A 292 -24.07 13.92 5.75
N ASP A 293 -24.96 12.94 5.86
CA ASP A 293 -26.41 13.12 5.74
C ASP A 293 -27.07 13.33 7.12
#